data_AF-A0A5C3KQG5-F1
#
_entry.id   AF-A0A5C3KQG5-F1
#
_cell.length_a   1.000
_cell.length_b   1.000
_cell.length_c   1.000
_cell.angle_alpha   90.00
_cell.angle_beta   90.00
_cell.angle_gamma   90.00
#
_symmetry.space_group_name_H-M   'P 1'
#
loop_
_entity.id
_entity.type
_entity.pdbx_description
1 polymer ?
#
loop_
_entity_poly.entity_id
_entity_poly.type
_entity_poly.pdbx_seq_one_letter_code
_entity_poly.pdbx_strand_id
1 'polypeptide(L)'
;MTYIGIASFSLAASLSFGAFKLLHLWERVRLTQQANHRLTSELRTAKTELANRDAQLKHKDDIVSTLRSASEKAQRHSSTLEHALEIAERARKDLTEKNRVLESRVLHLTEAVHAQTVEYEDAQQLLAVRTQELSGAQIFLSKADTLSGADVIGMVETLNAEIMQLGAHMAESFAPLFEGSEPNTQAEGRRVTSSSPASSSGSYGMDELAVVKTPGDDDDFRIPRTESPEQLLEAEIEAKDAMAQALEVFGPTMVDLLQRMNHSRDPILLQFAFQGGMSAYTHWIISSWFFEDPEDEVLLSEVYARVREAEEQAVSGRWRALTRQHVQRMMRRNSIDSASSGSPSPSRDVSDLAIYMVDALVNVLLISGLKDLVSSETGVPHTHTSLHDKIISTFSSQLHVILAHAKRINTAVGESVTSCDLEALYIAPDVLFNDETMEDASGVHDATPNSTPVKSRNGKKVVEGGKGKRSGQLEDDRQKDRVLCTTDLGLVRAEKIPSTRGEWKESVLLKPKVILVSGIQEMLSS
;
A
#
# COMPACT_ATOMS: atom_id res chain seq x y z
N MET A 1 166.65 -137.16 48.95
CA MET A 1 167.48 -137.60 47.82
C MET A 1 167.15 -136.68 46.65
N THR A 2 168.04 -135.72 46.35
CA THR A 2 168.86 -135.68 45.10
C THR A 2 168.05 -135.09 43.92
N TYR A 3 168.52 -134.20 43.05
CA TYR A 3 169.83 -133.59 42.76
C TYR A 3 169.59 -132.52 41.64
N ILE A 4 170.39 -131.44 41.61
CA ILE A 4 170.94 -130.67 40.46
C ILE A 4 170.00 -130.00 39.41
N GLY A 5 170.18 -128.69 39.21
CA GLY A 5 170.59 -128.20 37.86
C GLY A 5 169.81 -127.07 37.17
N ILE A 6 170.38 -125.84 37.22
CA ILE A 6 170.56 -124.86 36.11
C ILE A 6 169.33 -124.06 35.56
N ALA A 7 169.47 -122.72 35.66
CA ALA A 7 169.03 -121.63 34.76
C ALA A 7 167.60 -121.00 34.79
N SER A 8 167.54 -119.75 35.32
CA SER A 8 167.03 -118.49 34.71
C SER A 8 165.56 -118.26 34.23
N PHE A 9 165.04 -117.06 34.58
CA PHE A 9 164.00 -116.19 33.94
C PHE A 9 162.46 -116.32 34.25
N SER A 10 161.91 -115.19 34.75
CA SER A 10 160.56 -114.57 34.50
C SER A 10 159.26 -115.05 35.20
N LEU A 11 158.57 -114.15 35.96
CA LEU A 11 157.16 -113.71 35.76
C LEU A 11 156.59 -112.85 36.92
N ALA A 12 156.29 -111.58 36.62
CA ALA A 12 155.52 -110.64 37.43
C ALA A 12 154.25 -110.23 36.64
N ALA A 13 153.02 -110.57 37.08
CA ALA A 13 151.81 -110.27 36.30
C ALA A 13 150.40 -110.26 36.97
N SER A 14 150.17 -110.36 38.30
CA SER A 14 148.80 -110.70 38.78
C SER A 14 148.12 -109.88 39.90
N LEU A 15 148.63 -108.72 40.34
CA LEU A 15 147.94 -107.93 41.41
C LEU A 15 147.41 -106.54 40.98
N SER A 16 147.57 -106.15 39.71
CA SER A 16 147.30 -104.79 39.25
C SER A 16 145.93 -104.57 38.59
N PHE A 17 145.09 -105.59 38.43
CA PHE A 17 143.84 -105.50 37.65
C PHE A 17 142.56 -105.20 38.48
N GLY A 18 142.57 -105.40 39.81
CA GLY A 18 141.38 -105.24 40.66
C GLY A 18 140.97 -103.79 40.95
N ALA A 19 141.94 -102.88 41.14
CA ALA A 19 141.66 -101.50 41.55
C ALA A 19 141.10 -100.62 40.41
N PHE A 20 141.46 -100.92 39.16
CA PHE A 20 141.03 -100.15 37.98
C PHE A 20 139.53 -100.33 37.69
N LYS A 21 138.96 -101.51 37.97
CA LYS A 21 137.54 -101.80 37.69
C LYS A 21 136.57 -101.15 38.69
N LEU A 22 136.98 -100.97 39.94
CA LEU A 22 136.15 -100.38 40.99
C LEU A 22 135.99 -98.85 40.81
N LEU A 23 137.06 -98.18 40.39
CA LEU A 23 137.06 -96.74 40.11
C LEU A 23 136.21 -96.42 38.87
N HIS A 24 136.33 -97.24 37.82
CA HIS A 24 135.52 -97.12 36.60
C HIS A 24 134.02 -97.45 36.84
N LEU A 25 133.69 -98.27 37.83
CA LEU A 25 132.31 -98.52 38.25
C LEU A 25 131.73 -97.36 39.05
N TRP A 26 132.51 -96.78 39.97
CA TRP A 26 132.08 -95.62 40.77
C TRP A 26 131.83 -94.38 39.90
N GLU A 27 132.66 -94.16 38.88
CA GLU A 27 132.48 -93.07 37.92
C GLU A 27 131.22 -93.25 37.04
N ARG A 28 130.93 -94.50 36.60
CA ARG A 28 129.67 -94.81 35.90
C ARG A 28 128.44 -94.63 36.77
N VAL A 29 128.49 -94.98 38.06
CA VAL A 29 127.37 -94.77 39.00
C VAL A 29 127.14 -93.28 39.26
N ARG A 30 128.20 -92.49 39.44
CA ARG A 30 128.09 -91.05 39.67
C ARG A 30 127.48 -90.30 38.47
N LEU A 31 127.89 -90.68 37.25
CA LEU A 31 127.33 -90.11 36.01
C LEU A 31 125.88 -90.52 35.78
N THR A 32 125.53 -91.78 36.05
CA THR A 32 124.13 -92.25 35.94
C THR A 32 123.24 -91.58 36.99
N GLN A 33 123.74 -91.34 38.20
CA GLN A 33 122.98 -90.68 39.26
C GLN A 33 122.77 -89.18 38.97
N GLN A 34 123.75 -88.49 38.39
CA GLN A 34 123.57 -87.12 37.89
C GLN A 34 122.61 -87.04 36.70
N ALA A 35 122.69 -87.98 35.76
CA ALA A 35 121.76 -88.07 34.64
C ALA A 35 120.32 -88.35 35.11
N ASN A 36 120.16 -89.22 36.11
CA ASN A 36 118.85 -89.56 36.67
C ASN A 36 118.26 -88.39 37.46
N HIS A 37 119.07 -87.59 38.16
CA HIS A 37 118.62 -86.34 38.78
C HIS A 37 118.26 -85.25 37.75
N ARG A 38 119.02 -85.11 36.66
CA ARG A 38 118.64 -84.21 35.56
C ARG A 38 117.32 -84.63 34.93
N LEU A 39 117.18 -85.90 34.54
CA LEU A 39 115.95 -86.44 33.96
C LEU A 39 114.76 -86.33 34.92
N THR A 40 114.93 -86.55 36.22
CA THR A 40 113.82 -86.35 37.18
C THR A 40 113.48 -84.88 37.40
N SER A 41 114.45 -83.96 37.29
CA SER A 41 114.16 -82.52 37.32
C SER A 41 113.42 -82.07 36.05
N GLU A 42 113.86 -82.52 34.88
CA GLU A 42 113.23 -82.24 33.59
C GLU A 42 111.84 -82.86 33.48
N LEU A 43 111.65 -84.08 34.00
CA LEU A 43 110.35 -84.74 34.06
C LEU A 43 109.40 -83.98 35.00
N ARG A 44 109.90 -83.44 36.11
CA ARG A 44 109.08 -82.61 37.01
C ARG A 44 108.70 -81.28 36.36
N THR A 45 109.64 -80.59 35.72
CA THR A 45 109.36 -79.32 35.05
C THR A 45 108.38 -79.51 33.89
N ALA A 46 108.58 -80.55 33.07
CA ALA A 46 107.67 -80.91 31.99
C ALA A 46 106.28 -81.29 32.55
N LYS A 47 106.20 -82.04 33.66
CA LYS A 47 104.92 -82.40 34.29
C LYS A 47 104.19 -81.20 34.87
N THR A 48 104.90 -80.24 35.46
CA THR A 48 104.30 -78.98 35.94
C THR A 48 103.85 -78.09 34.78
N GLU A 49 104.60 -78.07 33.67
CA GLU A 49 104.23 -77.32 32.47
C GLU A 49 103.00 -77.94 31.80
N LEU A 50 102.91 -79.26 31.73
CA LEU A 50 101.75 -79.97 31.20
C LEU A 50 100.51 -79.71 32.05
N ALA A 51 100.63 -79.76 33.38
CA ALA A 51 99.55 -79.39 34.29
C ALA A 51 99.11 -77.92 34.15
N ASN A 52 100.06 -77.01 33.92
CA ASN A 52 99.76 -75.60 33.70
C ASN A 52 99.06 -75.38 32.34
N ARG A 53 99.47 -76.10 31.29
CA ARG A 53 98.79 -76.08 29.98
C ARG A 53 97.39 -76.69 30.07
N ASP A 54 97.19 -77.77 30.82
CA ASP A 54 95.87 -78.37 31.03
C ASP A 54 94.95 -77.43 31.81
N ALA A 55 95.47 -76.73 32.83
CA ALA A 55 94.73 -75.69 33.55
C ALA A 55 94.36 -74.52 32.63
N GLN A 56 95.27 -74.10 31.73
CA GLN A 56 94.98 -73.06 30.73
C GLN A 56 93.97 -73.51 29.68
N LEU A 57 94.05 -74.77 29.21
CA LEU A 57 93.08 -75.33 28.28
C LEU A 57 91.70 -75.39 28.92
N LYS A 58 91.60 -75.86 30.16
CA LYS A 58 90.35 -75.88 30.92
C LYS A 58 89.79 -74.47 31.13
N HIS A 59 90.62 -73.50 31.50
CA HIS A 59 90.18 -72.11 31.63
C HIS A 59 89.70 -71.52 30.30
N LYS A 60 90.37 -71.84 29.19
CA LYS A 60 89.92 -71.45 27.84
C LYS A 60 88.61 -72.13 27.48
N ASP A 61 88.42 -73.41 27.79
CA ASP A 61 87.16 -74.12 27.55
C ASP A 61 86.00 -73.54 28.36
N ASP A 62 86.24 -73.14 29.62
CA ASP A 62 85.26 -72.43 30.45
C ASP A 62 84.89 -71.07 29.85
N ILE A 63 85.87 -70.32 29.33
CA ILE A 63 85.62 -69.05 28.62
C ILE A 63 84.85 -69.30 27.32
N VAL A 64 85.24 -70.29 26.51
CA VAL A 64 84.57 -70.63 25.26
C VAL A 64 83.12 -71.06 25.51
N SER A 65 82.86 -71.86 26.55
CA SER A 65 81.50 -72.26 26.90
C SER A 65 80.65 -71.07 27.37
N THR A 66 81.24 -70.16 28.15
CA THR A 66 80.57 -68.92 28.59
C THR A 66 80.27 -67.99 27.41
N LEU A 67 81.23 -67.80 26.50
CA LEU A 67 81.06 -67.02 25.27
C LEU A 67 80.03 -67.65 24.33
N ARG A 68 79.99 -68.97 24.20
CA ARG A 68 78.93 -69.68 23.45
C ARG A 68 77.56 -69.43 24.06
N SER A 69 77.41 -69.56 25.38
CA SER A 69 76.14 -69.29 26.07
C SER A 69 75.69 -67.83 25.87
N ALA A 70 76.62 -66.87 25.96
CA ALA A 70 76.34 -65.46 25.71
C ALA A 70 75.97 -65.18 24.24
N SER A 71 76.67 -65.80 23.30
CA SER A 71 76.40 -65.70 21.85
C SER A 71 75.03 -66.28 21.51
N GLU A 72 74.66 -67.45 22.07
CA GLU A 72 73.33 -68.04 21.88
C GLU A 72 72.23 -67.16 22.47
N LYS A 73 72.45 -66.56 23.65
CA LYS A 73 71.50 -65.60 24.24
C LYS A 73 71.34 -64.36 23.37
N ALA A 74 72.43 -63.79 22.87
CA ALA A 74 72.41 -62.65 21.95
C ALA A 74 71.70 -63.00 20.64
N GLN A 75 71.94 -64.19 20.08
CA GLN A 75 71.26 -64.69 18.88
C GLN A 75 69.75 -64.80 19.07
N ARG A 76 69.31 -65.39 20.19
CA ARG A 76 67.87 -65.49 20.54
C ARG A 76 67.23 -64.12 20.72
N HIS A 77 67.95 -63.18 21.35
CA HIS A 77 67.48 -61.82 21.53
C HIS A 77 67.37 -61.07 20.19
N SER A 78 68.37 -61.20 19.29
CA SER A 78 68.32 -60.64 17.93
C SER A 78 67.11 -61.16 17.16
N SER A 79 66.89 -62.48 17.17
CA SER A 79 65.73 -63.09 16.49
C SER A 79 64.39 -62.61 17.06
N THR A 80 64.30 -62.39 18.39
CA THR A 80 63.10 -61.84 19.03
C THR A 80 62.87 -60.38 18.63
N LEU A 81 63.93 -59.57 18.61
CA LEU A 81 63.90 -58.17 18.16
C LEU A 81 63.53 -58.04 16.69
N GLU A 82 64.06 -58.90 15.82
CA GLU A 82 63.72 -58.96 14.40
C GLU A 82 62.23 -59.25 14.19
N HIS A 83 61.68 -60.24 14.91
CA HIS A 83 60.26 -60.55 14.84
C HIS A 83 59.37 -59.40 15.37
N ALA A 84 59.78 -58.75 16.46
CA ALA A 84 59.08 -57.59 16.99
C ALA A 84 59.11 -56.39 16.03
N LEU A 85 60.26 -56.15 15.38
CA LEU A 85 60.42 -55.12 14.34
C LEU A 85 59.48 -55.41 13.17
N GLU A 86 59.40 -56.65 12.71
CA GLU A 86 58.54 -57.04 11.58
C GLU A 86 57.05 -56.82 11.89
N ILE A 87 56.62 -57.13 13.13
CA ILE A 87 55.25 -56.83 13.59
C ILE A 87 55.02 -55.31 13.61
N ALA A 88 55.95 -54.54 14.17
CA ALA A 88 55.84 -53.09 14.24
C ALA A 88 55.81 -52.44 12.85
N GLU A 89 56.58 -52.95 11.89
CA GLU A 89 56.58 -52.49 10.50
C GLU A 89 55.24 -52.78 9.81
N ARG A 90 54.65 -53.97 10.02
CA ARG A 90 53.31 -54.27 9.51
C ARG A 90 52.25 -53.34 10.11
N ALA A 91 52.31 -53.10 11.43
CA ALA A 91 51.39 -52.17 12.09
C ALA A 91 51.56 -50.73 11.58
N ARG A 92 52.80 -50.27 11.35
CA ARG A 92 53.08 -48.95 10.76
C ARG A 92 52.49 -48.82 9.36
N LYS A 93 52.64 -49.84 8.52
CA LYS A 93 52.05 -49.88 7.17
C LYS A 93 50.52 -49.79 7.21
N ASP A 94 49.88 -50.55 8.09
CA ASP A 94 48.42 -50.51 8.28
C ASP A 94 47.95 -49.12 8.76
N LEU A 95 48.68 -48.51 9.71
CA LEU A 95 48.37 -47.17 10.20
C LEU A 95 48.55 -46.10 9.09
N THR A 96 49.58 -46.20 8.27
CA THR A 96 49.79 -45.28 7.14
C THR A 96 48.68 -45.38 6.11
N GLU A 97 48.19 -46.58 5.83
CA GLU A 97 47.07 -46.76 4.89
C GLU A 97 45.77 -46.20 5.47
N LYS A 98 45.50 -46.41 6.76
CA LYS A 98 44.36 -45.79 7.46
C LYS A 98 44.42 -44.27 7.45
N ASN A 99 45.60 -43.68 7.70
CA ASN A 99 45.78 -42.23 7.62
C ASN A 99 45.49 -41.70 6.22
N ARG A 100 45.98 -42.38 5.17
CA ARG A 100 45.71 -42.02 3.77
C ARG A 100 44.21 -42.02 3.44
N VAL A 101 43.49 -43.03 3.93
CA VAL A 101 42.02 -43.12 3.76
C VAL A 101 41.30 -42.02 4.53
N LEU A 102 41.71 -41.74 5.77
CA LEU A 102 41.14 -40.66 6.57
C LEU A 102 41.39 -39.28 5.96
N GLU A 103 42.59 -39.02 5.43
CA GLU A 103 42.92 -37.79 4.70
C GLU A 103 42.00 -37.60 3.49
N SER A 104 41.75 -38.68 2.72
CA SER A 104 40.82 -38.63 1.59
C SER A 104 39.38 -38.33 2.03
N ARG A 105 38.93 -38.90 3.16
CA ARG A 105 37.59 -38.62 3.72
C ARG A 105 37.47 -37.19 4.24
N VAL A 106 38.51 -36.66 4.89
CA VAL A 106 38.55 -35.28 5.36
C VAL A 106 38.46 -34.32 4.17
N LEU A 107 39.22 -34.58 3.09
CA LEU A 107 39.16 -33.79 1.87
C LEU A 107 37.75 -33.78 1.28
N HIS A 108 37.16 -34.96 1.06
CA HIS A 108 35.80 -35.08 0.51
C HIS A 108 34.74 -34.42 1.41
N LEU A 109 34.82 -34.57 2.72
CA LEU A 109 33.89 -33.92 3.65
C LEU A 109 34.07 -32.39 3.64
N THR A 110 35.29 -31.91 3.47
CA THR A 110 35.56 -30.46 3.35
C THR A 110 34.94 -29.90 2.07
N GLU A 111 35.08 -30.60 0.94
CA GLU A 111 34.43 -30.23 -0.32
C GLU A 111 32.91 -30.24 -0.20
N ALA A 112 32.34 -31.28 0.43
CA ALA A 112 30.89 -31.38 0.64
C ALA A 112 30.36 -30.26 1.56
N VAL A 113 31.07 -29.93 2.64
CA VAL A 113 30.72 -28.81 3.52
C VAL A 113 30.81 -27.48 2.77
N HIS A 114 31.83 -27.29 1.94
CA HIS A 114 31.95 -26.07 1.14
C HIS A 114 30.79 -25.93 0.15
N ALA A 115 30.49 -27.00 -0.60
CA ALA A 115 29.35 -27.01 -1.52
C ALA A 115 28.02 -26.70 -0.81
N GLN A 116 27.78 -27.33 0.35
CA GLN A 116 26.57 -27.08 1.14
C GLN A 116 26.51 -25.64 1.70
N THR A 117 27.65 -25.06 2.08
CA THR A 117 27.73 -23.68 2.53
C THR A 117 27.35 -22.72 1.41
N VAL A 118 27.87 -22.94 0.21
CA VAL A 118 27.53 -22.13 -0.98
C VAL A 118 26.04 -22.22 -1.30
N GLU A 119 25.46 -23.43 -1.35
CA GLU A 119 24.02 -23.61 -1.57
C GLU A 119 23.16 -22.92 -0.49
N TYR A 120 23.60 -22.98 0.76
CA TYR A 120 22.89 -22.32 1.86
C TYR A 120 22.94 -20.79 1.75
N GLU A 121 24.09 -20.22 1.38
CA GLU A 121 24.25 -18.78 1.15
C GLU A 121 23.37 -18.30 -0.01
N ASP A 122 23.33 -19.03 -1.12
CA ASP A 122 22.46 -18.72 -2.27
C ASP A 122 20.97 -18.76 -1.87
N ALA A 123 20.57 -19.78 -1.10
CA ALA A 123 19.20 -19.89 -0.60
C ALA A 123 18.83 -18.73 0.34
N GLN A 124 19.75 -18.30 1.21
CA GLN A 124 19.52 -17.14 2.09
C GLN A 124 19.37 -15.84 1.29
N GLN A 125 20.21 -15.62 0.27
CA GLN A 125 20.11 -14.44 -0.60
C GLN A 125 18.77 -14.40 -1.33
N LEU A 126 18.34 -15.53 -1.91
CA LEU A 126 17.05 -15.61 -2.59
C LEU A 126 15.88 -15.36 -1.63
N LEU A 127 15.94 -15.93 -0.42
CA LEU A 127 14.93 -15.69 0.60
C LEU A 127 14.85 -14.21 0.99
N ALA A 128 15.99 -13.53 1.13
CA ALA A 128 16.05 -12.11 1.44
C ALA A 128 15.39 -11.27 0.33
N VAL A 129 15.71 -11.55 -0.94
CA VAL A 129 15.10 -10.87 -2.11
C VAL A 129 13.59 -11.09 -2.12
N ARG A 130 13.12 -12.34 -1.99
CA ARG A 130 11.68 -12.65 -1.97
C ARG A 130 10.95 -12.02 -0.80
N THR A 131 11.59 -11.93 0.36
CA THR A 131 11.02 -11.25 1.53
C THR A 131 10.89 -9.75 1.28
N GLN A 132 11.87 -9.12 0.62
CA GLN A 132 11.80 -7.72 0.25
C GLN A 132 10.72 -7.46 -0.82
N GLU A 133 10.63 -8.31 -1.84
CA GLU A 133 9.58 -8.24 -2.87
C GLU A 133 8.18 -8.40 -2.26
N LEU A 134 8.00 -9.39 -1.38
CA LEU A 134 6.75 -9.63 -0.66
C LEU A 134 6.40 -8.45 0.25
N SER A 135 7.37 -7.90 0.97
CA SER A 135 7.17 -6.72 1.82
C SER A 135 6.72 -5.51 1.00
N GLY A 136 7.39 -5.24 -0.13
CA GLY A 136 6.99 -4.16 -1.05
C GLY A 136 5.60 -4.36 -1.63
N ALA A 137 5.30 -5.58 -2.08
CA ALA A 137 3.97 -5.94 -2.57
C ALA A 137 2.91 -5.83 -1.47
N GLN A 138 3.21 -6.23 -0.24
CA GLN A 138 2.27 -6.16 0.89
C GLN A 138 2.00 -4.72 1.31
N ILE A 139 3.00 -3.83 1.31
CA ILE A 139 2.80 -2.40 1.55
C ILE A 139 1.89 -1.81 0.47
N PHE A 140 2.17 -2.11 -0.79
CA PHE A 140 1.39 -1.61 -1.93
C PHE A 140 -0.07 -2.14 -1.93
N LEU A 141 -0.23 -3.45 -1.73
CA LEU A 141 -1.51 -4.17 -1.76
C LEU A 141 -2.31 -4.08 -0.46
N SER A 142 -1.74 -3.54 0.63
CA SER A 142 -2.46 -3.45 1.90
C SER A 142 -3.75 -2.63 1.71
N LYS A 143 -4.90 -3.32 1.68
CA LYS A 143 -6.25 -2.75 1.59
C LYS A 143 -6.70 -2.16 2.93
N ALA A 144 -5.89 -1.30 3.53
CA ALA A 144 -6.29 -0.61 4.75
C ALA A 144 -7.03 0.67 4.32
N ASP A 145 -8.34 0.57 4.15
CA ASP A 145 -9.17 1.77 4.09
C ASP A 145 -8.97 2.56 5.39
N THR A 146 -8.75 3.87 5.27
CA THR A 146 -8.60 4.74 6.43
C THR A 146 -9.96 5.18 7.00
N LEU A 147 -11.02 5.00 6.23
CA LEU A 147 -12.42 5.26 6.60
C LEU A 147 -13.27 4.03 6.30
N SER A 148 -14.25 3.74 7.15
CA SER A 148 -15.24 2.71 6.89
C SER A 148 -16.36 3.24 6.00
N GLY A 149 -17.10 2.34 5.33
CA GLY A 149 -18.29 2.75 4.56
C GLY A 149 -19.35 3.46 5.43
N ALA A 150 -19.45 3.11 6.71
CA ALA A 150 -20.36 3.78 7.65
C ALA A 150 -19.93 5.22 7.95
N ASP A 151 -18.61 5.48 8.02
CA ASP A 151 -18.09 6.84 8.20
C ASP A 151 -18.46 7.71 6.99
N VAL A 152 -18.31 7.18 5.77
CA VAL A 152 -18.66 7.91 4.53
C VAL A 152 -20.17 8.16 4.44
N ILE A 153 -21.02 7.20 4.83
CA ILE A 153 -22.47 7.41 4.91
C ILE A 153 -22.79 8.58 5.86
N GLY A 154 -22.22 8.58 7.08
CA GLY A 154 -22.43 9.67 8.04
C GLY A 154 -21.93 11.03 7.53
N MET A 155 -20.87 11.06 6.72
CA MET A 155 -20.41 12.28 6.07
C MET A 155 -21.42 12.81 5.05
N VAL A 156 -22.02 11.94 4.23
CA VAL A 156 -23.05 12.32 3.25
C VAL A 156 -24.33 12.77 3.94
N GLU A 157 -24.78 12.07 4.99
CA GLU A 157 -25.94 12.48 5.79
C GLU A 157 -25.74 13.85 6.44
N THR A 158 -24.53 14.14 6.95
CA THR A 158 -24.19 15.46 7.49
C THR A 158 -24.26 16.53 6.41
N LEU A 159 -23.69 16.27 5.22
CA LEU A 159 -23.78 17.18 4.09
C LEU A 159 -25.24 17.47 3.70
N ASN A 160 -26.07 16.44 3.59
CA ASN A 160 -27.49 16.57 3.24
C ASN A 160 -28.25 17.41 4.28
N ALA A 161 -27.95 17.24 5.57
CA ALA A 161 -28.56 18.04 6.63
C ALA A 161 -28.21 19.53 6.52
N GLU A 162 -26.95 19.86 6.23
CA GLU A 162 -26.49 21.25 6.02
C GLU A 162 -27.15 21.86 4.76
N ILE A 163 -27.24 21.11 3.66
CA ILE A 163 -27.94 21.53 2.43
C ILE A 163 -29.42 21.82 2.72
N MET A 164 -30.09 20.92 3.44
CA MET A 164 -31.51 21.08 3.78
C MET A 164 -31.76 22.34 4.62
N GLN A 165 -30.95 22.53 5.67
CA GLN A 165 -31.07 23.69 6.57
C GLN A 165 -30.80 25.01 5.85
N LEU A 166 -29.73 25.06 5.04
CA LEU A 166 -29.41 26.28 4.29
C LEU A 166 -30.46 26.57 3.23
N GLY A 167 -30.95 25.56 2.51
CA GLY A 167 -31.99 25.73 1.50
C GLY A 167 -33.28 26.31 2.06
N ALA A 168 -33.71 25.82 3.25
CA ALA A 168 -34.86 26.37 3.96
C ALA A 168 -34.62 27.83 4.39
N HIS A 169 -33.46 28.10 5.00
CA HIS A 169 -33.11 29.44 5.47
C HIS A 169 -32.99 30.47 4.33
N MET A 170 -32.42 30.09 3.19
CA MET A 170 -32.34 30.94 2.00
C MET A 170 -33.74 31.24 1.46
N ALA A 171 -34.60 30.23 1.34
CA ALA A 171 -35.96 30.40 0.85
C ALA A 171 -36.75 31.39 1.73
N GLU A 172 -36.70 31.23 3.05
CA GLU A 172 -37.31 32.15 4.02
C GLU A 172 -36.74 33.58 3.93
N SER A 173 -35.42 33.73 3.72
CA SER A 173 -34.78 35.03 3.64
C SER A 173 -35.10 35.79 2.35
N PHE A 174 -35.37 35.09 1.24
CA PHE A 174 -35.64 35.71 -0.05
C PHE A 174 -37.14 35.85 -0.35
N ALA A 175 -38.01 35.06 0.28
CA ALA A 175 -39.46 35.12 0.09
C ALA A 175 -40.07 36.55 0.22
N PRO A 176 -39.67 37.39 1.19
CA PRO A 176 -40.24 38.74 1.33
C PRO A 176 -39.95 39.66 0.14
N LEU A 177 -38.89 39.39 -0.64
CA LEU A 177 -38.55 40.21 -1.81
C LEU A 177 -39.58 40.06 -2.94
N PHE A 178 -40.42 39.03 -2.89
CA PHE A 178 -41.48 38.78 -3.87
C PHE A 178 -42.82 39.46 -3.52
N GLU A 179 -42.96 40.09 -2.34
CA GLU A 179 -44.22 40.70 -1.86
C GLU A 179 -44.65 41.95 -2.65
N GLY A 180 -43.79 42.53 -3.50
CA GLY A 180 -44.11 43.69 -4.35
C GLY A 180 -44.95 43.40 -5.60
N SER A 181 -45.47 42.18 -5.75
CA SER A 181 -46.08 41.64 -6.97
C SER A 181 -47.62 41.67 -7.01
N GLU A 182 -48.28 42.67 -6.41
CA GLU A 182 -49.72 42.85 -6.65
C GLU A 182 -49.98 43.65 -7.95
N PRO A 183 -50.63 43.08 -8.98
CA PRO A 183 -51.09 43.85 -10.12
C PRO A 183 -52.24 44.76 -9.67
N ASN A 184 -52.08 46.06 -9.91
CA ASN A 184 -53.07 47.08 -9.61
C ASN A 184 -54.39 46.83 -10.38
N THR A 185 -55.35 46.14 -9.76
CA THR A 185 -56.65 45.75 -10.34
C THR A 185 -57.65 46.91 -10.49
N GLN A 186 -57.19 48.14 -10.76
CA GLN A 186 -58.05 49.32 -10.91
C GLN A 186 -57.95 50.05 -12.27
N ALA A 187 -57.46 49.38 -13.31
CA ALA A 187 -57.39 49.95 -14.67
C ALA A 187 -58.29 49.26 -15.71
N GLU A 188 -59.34 48.53 -15.31
CA GLU A 188 -60.40 48.10 -16.23
C GLU A 188 -61.64 48.99 -16.06
N GLY A 189 -61.56 50.19 -16.64
CA GLY A 189 -62.64 51.17 -16.51
C GLY A 189 -62.63 52.27 -17.56
N ARG A 190 -62.08 52.04 -18.76
CA ARG A 190 -62.33 52.97 -19.88
C ARG A 190 -62.07 52.33 -21.25
N ARG A 191 -63.09 51.69 -21.80
CA ARG A 191 -63.14 51.37 -23.24
C ARG A 191 -64.16 52.26 -23.95
N VAL A 192 -63.63 52.97 -24.94
CA VAL A 192 -64.21 53.39 -26.24
C VAL A 192 -65.33 54.43 -26.27
N THR A 193 -64.94 55.65 -26.65
CA THR A 193 -65.47 56.40 -27.81
C THR A 193 -64.29 57.25 -28.30
N SER A 194 -63.84 57.31 -29.56
CA SER A 194 -64.59 57.64 -30.76
C SER A 194 -63.67 57.54 -32.00
N SER A 195 -64.24 57.10 -33.11
CA SER A 195 -63.99 57.48 -34.52
C SER A 195 -62.80 58.40 -34.89
N SER A 196 -61.98 57.91 -35.82
CA SER A 196 -61.29 58.71 -36.86
C SER A 196 -62.29 59.09 -37.99
N PRO A 197 -61.98 59.88 -39.04
CA PRO A 197 -60.70 60.55 -39.40
C PRO A 197 -60.87 62.00 -39.94
N ALA A 198 -59.78 62.78 -40.03
CA ALA A 198 -59.54 63.70 -41.15
C ALA A 198 -58.14 64.34 -41.12
N SER A 199 -57.58 64.41 -42.32
CA SER A 199 -56.35 65.01 -42.81
C SER A 199 -56.24 66.53 -42.69
N SER A 200 -55.04 67.06 -42.43
CA SER A 200 -54.50 68.24 -43.15
C SER A 200 -53.01 68.50 -42.84
N SER A 201 -52.30 68.79 -43.93
CA SER A 201 -50.94 69.28 -44.14
C SER A 201 -50.62 70.68 -43.59
N GLY A 202 -49.33 70.98 -43.39
CA GLY A 202 -48.74 72.34 -43.39
C GLY A 202 -47.80 72.57 -42.19
N SER A 203 -46.47 72.56 -42.37
CA SER A 203 -45.59 73.65 -42.87
C SER A 203 -45.01 74.52 -41.74
N TYR A 204 -43.70 74.73 -41.84
CA TYR A 204 -42.78 75.48 -40.98
C TYR A 204 -43.21 76.91 -40.60
N GLY A 205 -42.78 77.34 -39.42
CA GLY A 205 -42.68 78.75 -39.01
C GLY A 205 -42.03 78.89 -37.63
N MET A 206 -40.83 79.48 -37.57
CA MET A 206 -40.22 80.03 -36.36
C MET A 206 -41.06 81.21 -35.85
N ASP A 207 -41.21 81.34 -34.52
CA ASP A 207 -41.15 82.65 -33.85
C ASP A 207 -40.93 82.49 -32.32
N GLU A 208 -39.70 82.82 -31.94
CA GLU A 208 -39.26 83.73 -30.87
C GLU A 208 -40.18 84.07 -29.65
N LEU A 209 -39.59 83.81 -28.46
CA LEU A 209 -39.69 84.49 -27.15
C LEU A 209 -41.04 84.61 -26.41
N ALA A 210 -41.10 83.91 -25.25
CA ALA A 210 -41.51 84.53 -23.99
C ALA A 210 -40.88 83.82 -22.78
N VAL A 211 -39.84 84.44 -22.23
CA VAL A 211 -39.29 84.13 -20.90
C VAL A 211 -40.32 84.57 -19.86
N VAL A 212 -40.94 83.61 -19.16
CA VAL A 212 -41.55 83.84 -17.85
C VAL A 212 -40.79 82.99 -16.85
N LYS A 213 -39.91 83.66 -16.09
CA LYS A 213 -39.34 83.15 -14.85
C LYS A 213 -40.44 83.20 -13.78
N THR A 214 -40.86 82.05 -13.29
CA THR A 214 -41.40 81.91 -11.93
C THR A 214 -40.44 81.04 -11.12
N PRO A 215 -39.92 81.52 -9.98
CA PRO A 215 -38.94 80.81 -9.17
C PRO A 215 -39.60 80.00 -8.06
N GLY A 216 -39.04 78.82 -7.77
CA GLY A 216 -39.31 78.05 -6.56
C GLY A 216 -40.26 76.88 -6.81
N ASP A 217 -39.66 75.71 -7.03
CA ASP A 217 -40.00 74.46 -6.33
C ASP A 217 -38.89 73.45 -6.69
N ASP A 218 -37.97 73.27 -5.74
CA ASP A 218 -36.93 72.23 -5.79
C ASP A 218 -37.62 70.87 -5.57
N ASP A 219 -38.14 70.27 -6.63
CA ASP A 219 -38.44 68.84 -6.67
C ASP A 219 -37.53 68.19 -7.71
N ASP A 220 -36.52 67.50 -7.21
CA ASP A 220 -35.53 66.72 -7.98
C ASP A 220 -36.25 65.53 -8.65
N PHE A 221 -36.99 65.81 -9.72
CA PHE A 221 -37.52 64.81 -10.63
C PHE A 221 -36.35 64.25 -11.45
N ARG A 222 -35.57 63.35 -10.84
CA ARG A 222 -34.65 62.47 -11.56
C ARG A 222 -35.46 61.61 -12.53
N ILE A 223 -35.47 62.02 -13.79
CA ILE A 223 -35.82 61.16 -14.91
C ILE A 223 -34.92 59.91 -14.81
N PRO A 224 -35.47 58.68 -14.81
CA PRO A 224 -34.66 57.47 -14.81
C PRO A 224 -33.70 57.52 -16.00
N ARG A 225 -32.41 57.30 -15.75
CA ARG A 225 -31.41 57.19 -16.82
C ARG A 225 -31.88 56.05 -17.73
N THR A 226 -32.17 56.35 -18.99
CA THR A 226 -32.35 55.35 -20.03
C THR A 226 -31.09 54.49 -20.08
N GLU A 227 -31.22 53.22 -19.73
CA GLU A 227 -30.16 52.20 -19.81
C GLU A 227 -29.52 52.25 -21.21
N SER A 228 -28.19 52.21 -21.29
CA SER A 228 -27.52 52.28 -22.59
C SER A 228 -27.85 51.02 -23.41
N PRO A 229 -27.87 51.10 -24.75
CA PRO A 229 -28.11 49.92 -25.60
C PRO A 229 -27.13 48.76 -25.35
N GLU A 230 -25.91 49.06 -24.86
CA GLU A 230 -24.91 48.06 -24.50
C GLU A 230 -25.29 47.33 -23.21
N GLN A 231 -25.81 48.04 -22.21
CA GLN A 231 -26.25 47.46 -20.92
C GLN A 231 -27.49 46.57 -21.09
N LEU A 232 -28.42 46.97 -21.97
CA LEU A 232 -29.59 46.14 -22.30
C LEU A 232 -29.20 44.84 -23.01
N LEU A 233 -28.20 44.89 -23.89
CA LEU A 233 -27.70 43.70 -24.59
C LEU A 233 -26.96 42.76 -23.63
N GLU A 234 -26.13 43.30 -22.73
CA GLU A 234 -25.39 42.52 -21.72
C GLU A 234 -26.36 41.82 -20.76
N ALA A 235 -27.38 42.53 -20.26
CA ALA A 235 -28.43 41.94 -19.43
C ALA A 235 -29.24 40.86 -20.15
N GLU A 236 -29.49 41.01 -21.47
CA GLU A 236 -30.19 39.98 -22.26
C GLU A 236 -29.32 38.72 -22.47
N ILE A 237 -28.00 38.88 -22.63
CA ILE A 237 -27.05 37.77 -22.73
C ILE A 237 -26.97 37.03 -21.38
N GLU A 238 -26.77 37.76 -20.28
CA GLU A 238 -26.73 37.18 -18.93
C GLU A 238 -28.02 36.41 -18.59
N ALA A 239 -29.18 36.96 -18.95
CA ALA A 239 -30.45 36.30 -18.72
C ALA A 239 -30.62 35.01 -19.56
N LYS A 240 -30.06 34.96 -20.78
CA LYS A 240 -30.07 33.74 -21.61
C LYS A 240 -29.12 32.69 -21.07
N ASP A 241 -27.94 33.10 -20.61
CA ASP A 241 -26.94 32.20 -20.03
C ASP A 241 -27.44 31.60 -18.70
N ALA A 242 -28.01 32.42 -17.81
CA ALA A 242 -28.63 31.96 -16.57
C ALA A 242 -29.76 30.95 -16.82
N MET A 243 -30.59 31.20 -17.85
CA MET A 243 -31.67 30.30 -18.25
C MET A 243 -31.14 28.96 -18.78
N ALA A 244 -30.09 28.99 -19.61
CA ALA A 244 -29.46 27.78 -20.15
C ALA A 244 -28.86 26.91 -19.03
N GLN A 245 -28.11 27.52 -18.12
CA GLN A 245 -27.50 26.82 -16.98
C GLN A 245 -28.57 26.23 -16.04
N ALA A 246 -29.64 26.96 -15.77
CA ALA A 246 -30.70 26.44 -14.92
C ALA A 246 -31.51 25.31 -15.59
N LEU A 247 -31.70 25.35 -16.90
CA LEU A 247 -32.31 24.24 -17.63
C LEU A 247 -31.44 22.98 -17.55
N GLU A 248 -30.12 23.12 -17.56
CA GLU A 248 -29.17 22.01 -17.41
C GLU A 248 -29.25 21.42 -15.99
N VAL A 249 -29.27 22.25 -14.95
CA VAL A 249 -29.24 21.80 -13.55
C VAL A 249 -30.60 21.28 -13.07
N PHE A 250 -31.68 21.99 -13.40
CA PHE A 250 -33.01 21.77 -12.83
C PHE A 250 -34.02 21.15 -13.80
N GLY A 251 -33.73 21.14 -15.09
CA GLY A 251 -34.65 20.68 -16.11
C GLY A 251 -35.80 21.66 -16.40
N PRO A 252 -36.55 21.44 -17.50
CA PRO A 252 -37.59 22.34 -17.96
C PRO A 252 -38.77 22.46 -16.98
N THR A 253 -39.12 21.37 -16.30
CA THR A 253 -40.27 21.33 -15.40
C THR A 253 -40.10 22.24 -14.19
N MET A 254 -38.94 22.19 -13.52
CA MET A 254 -38.65 23.05 -12.37
C MET A 254 -38.56 24.52 -12.79
N VAL A 255 -37.91 24.82 -13.91
CA VAL A 255 -37.80 26.19 -14.45
C VAL A 255 -39.18 26.78 -14.74
N ASP A 256 -40.08 26.02 -15.36
CA ASP A 256 -41.45 26.47 -15.65
C ASP A 256 -42.25 26.73 -14.36
N LEU A 257 -42.11 25.88 -13.36
CA LEU A 257 -42.76 26.07 -12.06
C LEU A 257 -42.22 27.33 -11.36
N LEU A 258 -40.90 27.51 -11.32
CA LEU A 258 -40.26 28.68 -10.70
C LEU A 258 -40.72 30.00 -11.34
N GLN A 259 -40.95 30.02 -12.66
CA GLN A 259 -41.41 31.22 -13.35
C GLN A 259 -42.88 31.57 -13.10
N ARG A 260 -43.73 30.56 -12.85
CA ARG A 260 -45.19 30.74 -12.76
C ARG A 260 -45.70 30.96 -11.34
N MET A 261 -44.95 30.50 -10.35
CA MET A 261 -45.38 30.47 -8.95
C MET A 261 -45.11 31.79 -8.23
N ASN A 262 -45.96 32.12 -7.26
CA ASN A 262 -45.73 33.25 -6.37
C ASN A 262 -45.00 32.80 -5.09
N HIS A 263 -43.71 33.07 -5.05
CA HIS A 263 -42.81 32.63 -3.98
C HIS A 263 -42.91 33.44 -2.68
N SER A 264 -43.69 34.54 -2.66
CA SER A 264 -43.88 35.33 -1.42
C SER A 264 -44.73 34.62 -0.38
N ARG A 265 -45.69 33.80 -0.82
CA ARG A 265 -46.66 33.13 0.06
C ARG A 265 -46.21 31.73 0.46
N ASP A 266 -45.61 31.02 -0.48
CA ASP A 266 -45.10 29.67 -0.26
C ASP A 266 -43.71 29.52 -0.92
N PRO A 267 -42.62 29.60 -0.14
CA PRO A 267 -41.27 29.51 -0.66
C PRO A 267 -40.80 28.05 -0.80
N ILE A 268 -41.68 27.04 -0.68
CA ILE A 268 -41.29 25.63 -0.76
C ILE A 268 -40.58 25.28 -2.08
N LEU A 269 -41.01 25.88 -3.19
CA LEU A 269 -40.39 25.65 -4.49
C LEU A 269 -39.00 26.29 -4.57
N LEU A 270 -38.81 27.48 -3.99
CA LEU A 270 -37.49 28.09 -3.83
C LEU A 270 -36.57 27.22 -2.97
N GLN A 271 -37.10 26.68 -1.86
CA GLN A 271 -36.36 25.77 -1.00
C GLN A 271 -35.87 24.54 -1.77
N PHE A 272 -36.75 23.86 -2.51
CA PHE A 272 -36.35 22.69 -3.30
C PHE A 272 -35.39 23.02 -4.43
N ALA A 273 -35.52 24.20 -5.06
CA ALA A 273 -34.57 24.66 -6.06
C ALA A 273 -33.18 24.93 -5.45
N PHE A 274 -33.11 25.59 -4.29
CA PHE A 274 -31.84 25.80 -3.59
C PHE A 274 -31.19 24.49 -3.15
N GLN A 275 -31.97 23.56 -2.57
CA GLN A 275 -31.48 22.23 -2.21
C GLN A 275 -31.00 21.46 -3.43
N GLY A 276 -31.77 21.45 -4.52
CA GLY A 276 -31.39 20.80 -5.77
C GLY A 276 -30.09 21.35 -6.37
N GLY A 277 -29.93 22.67 -6.38
CA GLY A 277 -28.73 23.33 -6.90
C GLY A 277 -27.49 23.00 -6.08
N MET A 278 -27.60 23.06 -4.75
CA MET A 278 -26.51 22.68 -3.85
C MET A 278 -26.17 21.19 -3.96
N SER A 279 -27.17 20.30 -4.08
CA SER A 279 -26.96 18.87 -4.25
C SER A 279 -26.27 18.55 -5.58
N ALA A 280 -26.71 19.14 -6.69
CA ALA A 280 -26.06 18.99 -7.99
C ALA A 280 -24.59 19.45 -7.95
N TYR A 281 -24.34 20.63 -7.38
CA TYR A 281 -23.00 21.21 -7.34
C TYR A 281 -22.06 20.46 -6.36
N THR A 282 -22.56 20.03 -5.21
CA THR A 282 -21.74 19.21 -4.29
C THR A 282 -21.49 17.81 -4.84
N HIS A 283 -22.41 17.23 -5.61
CA HIS A 283 -22.17 16.00 -6.36
C HIS A 283 -21.03 16.17 -7.39
N TRP A 284 -21.00 17.29 -8.12
CA TRP A 284 -19.89 17.61 -9.02
C TRP A 284 -18.56 17.65 -8.26
N ILE A 285 -18.47 18.41 -7.16
CA ILE A 285 -17.26 18.47 -6.30
C ILE A 285 -16.84 17.08 -5.83
N ILE A 286 -17.78 16.26 -5.36
CA ILE A 286 -17.47 14.93 -4.84
C ILE A 286 -16.90 14.03 -5.93
N SER A 287 -17.44 14.12 -7.14
CA SER A 287 -17.05 13.28 -8.28
C SER A 287 -15.73 13.73 -8.91
N SER A 288 -15.42 15.03 -8.84
CA SER A 288 -14.30 15.61 -9.59
C SER A 288 -12.90 15.12 -9.21
N TRP A 289 -12.05 14.84 -10.19
CA TRP A 289 -10.62 14.53 -9.98
C TRP A 289 -9.83 15.75 -9.48
N PHE A 290 -10.16 16.94 -9.96
CA PHE A 290 -9.63 18.25 -9.57
C PHE A 290 -10.64 19.36 -9.92
N PHE A 291 -10.40 20.59 -9.46
CA PHE A 291 -11.40 21.67 -9.46
C PHE A 291 -11.08 22.78 -10.48
N GLU A 292 -10.81 22.41 -11.73
CA GLU A 292 -10.59 23.38 -12.83
C GLU A 292 -11.59 23.10 -13.97
N ASP A 293 -11.24 23.45 -15.22
CA ASP A 293 -12.14 23.33 -16.37
C ASP A 293 -12.65 21.89 -16.54
N PRO A 294 -13.98 21.67 -16.61
CA PRO A 294 -14.56 20.35 -16.83
C PRO A 294 -14.02 19.60 -18.04
N GLU A 295 -13.58 20.31 -19.09
CA GLU A 295 -12.98 19.69 -20.29
C GLU A 295 -11.67 18.95 -19.97
N ASP A 296 -10.91 19.43 -18.99
CA ASP A 296 -9.61 18.85 -18.62
C ASP A 296 -9.76 17.56 -17.77
N GLU A 297 -10.93 17.32 -17.18
CA GLU A 297 -11.20 16.16 -16.33
C GLU A 297 -11.48 14.88 -17.13
N VAL A 298 -12.03 15.02 -18.36
CA VAL A 298 -12.52 13.91 -19.19
C VAL A 298 -11.46 12.82 -19.37
N LEU A 299 -10.20 13.23 -19.62
CA LEU A 299 -9.09 12.30 -19.82
C LEU A 299 -8.84 11.41 -18.60
N LEU A 300 -8.86 11.96 -17.38
CA LEU A 300 -8.60 11.19 -16.16
C LEU A 300 -9.73 10.19 -15.88
N SER A 301 -10.98 10.61 -16.10
CA SER A 301 -12.14 9.74 -15.98
C SER A 301 -12.09 8.57 -16.98
N GLU A 302 -11.73 8.83 -18.24
CA GLU A 302 -11.57 7.77 -19.24
C GLU A 302 -10.42 6.81 -18.92
N VAL A 303 -9.27 7.35 -18.52
CA VAL A 303 -8.11 6.53 -18.12
C VAL A 303 -8.48 5.66 -16.94
N TYR A 304 -9.15 6.22 -15.93
CA TYR A 304 -9.57 5.45 -14.77
C TYR A 304 -10.57 4.35 -15.13
N ALA A 305 -11.55 4.62 -15.99
CA ALA A 305 -12.50 3.60 -16.44
C ALA A 305 -11.78 2.39 -17.06
N ARG A 306 -10.75 2.63 -17.88
CA ARG A 306 -9.92 1.56 -18.47
C ARG A 306 -9.10 0.80 -17.43
N VAL A 307 -8.50 1.51 -16.46
CA VAL A 307 -7.75 0.89 -15.35
C VAL A 307 -8.70 0.05 -14.48
N ARG A 308 -9.87 0.59 -14.14
CA ARG A 308 -10.94 -0.07 -13.38
C ARG A 308 -11.41 -1.35 -14.06
N GLU A 309 -11.56 -1.33 -15.39
CA GLU A 309 -11.95 -2.52 -16.17
C GLU A 309 -10.83 -3.57 -16.25
N ALA A 310 -9.58 -3.17 -16.51
CA ALA A 310 -8.47 -4.06 -16.78
C ALA A 310 -7.82 -4.66 -15.53
N GLU A 311 -7.66 -3.86 -14.47
CA GLU A 311 -6.84 -4.21 -13.31
C GLU A 311 -7.66 -4.80 -12.15
N GLU A 312 -6.99 -5.48 -11.21
CA GLU A 312 -7.64 -5.88 -9.96
C GLU A 312 -8.07 -4.66 -9.14
N GLN A 313 -9.15 -4.80 -8.36
CA GLN A 313 -9.71 -3.70 -7.58
C GLN A 313 -8.71 -3.06 -6.61
N ALA A 314 -7.80 -3.85 -6.02
CA ALA A 314 -6.76 -3.33 -5.14
C ALA A 314 -5.81 -2.37 -5.89
N VAL A 315 -5.51 -2.70 -7.16
CA VAL A 315 -4.62 -1.91 -8.03
C VAL A 315 -5.36 -0.67 -8.52
N SER A 316 -6.59 -0.82 -9.02
CA SER A 316 -7.38 0.32 -9.51
C SER A 316 -7.72 1.31 -8.40
N GLY A 317 -8.08 0.85 -7.20
CA GLY A 317 -8.34 1.69 -6.03
C GLY A 317 -7.09 2.47 -5.59
N ARG A 318 -5.92 1.82 -5.55
CA ARG A 318 -4.64 2.49 -5.25
C ARG A 318 -4.25 3.50 -6.33
N TRP A 319 -4.44 3.16 -7.59
CA TRP A 319 -4.20 4.07 -8.71
C TRP A 319 -5.09 5.31 -8.58
N ARG A 320 -6.39 5.16 -8.33
CA ARG A 320 -7.32 6.28 -8.11
C ARG A 320 -6.85 7.18 -6.98
N ALA A 321 -6.54 6.58 -5.83
CA ALA A 321 -6.10 7.31 -4.65
C ALA A 321 -4.83 8.13 -4.90
N LEU A 322 -3.79 7.51 -5.46
CA LEU A 322 -2.53 8.21 -5.74
C LEU A 322 -2.72 9.29 -6.81
N THR A 323 -3.41 8.98 -7.90
CA THR A 323 -3.64 9.93 -8.99
C THR A 323 -4.39 11.16 -8.49
N ARG A 324 -5.52 11.00 -7.78
CA ARG A 324 -6.28 12.13 -7.19
C ARG A 324 -5.40 12.98 -6.29
N GLN A 325 -4.68 12.33 -5.38
CA GLN A 325 -3.82 13.01 -4.43
C GLN A 325 -2.71 13.84 -5.11
N HIS A 326 -2.11 13.33 -6.19
CA HIS A 326 -1.04 14.01 -6.92
C HIS A 326 -1.55 15.10 -7.85
N VAL A 327 -2.64 14.86 -8.58
CA VAL A 327 -3.24 15.87 -9.47
C VAL A 327 -3.76 17.06 -8.66
N GLN A 328 -4.49 16.83 -7.57
CA GLN A 328 -4.96 17.92 -6.72
C GLN A 328 -3.82 18.70 -6.06
N ARG A 329 -2.73 18.03 -5.65
CA ARG A 329 -1.54 18.74 -5.14
C ARG A 329 -0.84 19.58 -6.21
N MET A 330 -0.81 19.09 -7.46
CA MET A 330 -0.20 19.80 -8.58
C MET A 330 -0.99 21.08 -8.91
N MET A 331 -2.31 20.98 -9.06
CA MET A 331 -3.16 22.12 -9.40
C MET A 331 -3.17 23.18 -8.29
N ARG A 332 -3.20 22.76 -7.02
CA ARG A 332 -3.02 23.68 -5.88
C ARG A 332 -1.70 24.45 -5.91
N ARG A 333 -0.65 23.90 -6.52
CA ARG A 333 0.64 24.59 -6.61
C ARG A 333 0.68 25.58 -7.76
N ASN A 334 0.07 25.23 -8.90
CA ASN A 334 -0.05 26.12 -10.05
C ASN A 334 -0.88 27.38 -9.72
N SER A 335 -1.94 27.26 -8.90
CA SER A 335 -2.72 28.41 -8.44
C SER A 335 -1.92 29.35 -7.53
N ILE A 336 -1.01 28.82 -6.70
CA ILE A 336 -0.12 29.60 -5.82
C ILE A 336 0.94 30.36 -6.64
N ASP A 337 1.57 29.71 -7.61
CA ASP A 337 2.64 30.31 -8.42
C ASP A 337 2.11 31.42 -9.36
N SER A 338 0.82 31.36 -9.70
CA SER A 338 0.12 32.37 -10.52
C SER A 338 -0.33 33.59 -9.71
N ALA A 339 -0.46 33.47 -8.37
CA ALA A 339 -0.92 34.52 -7.48
C ALA A 339 0.26 35.14 -6.72
N SER A 340 0.94 36.11 -7.34
CA SER A 340 2.14 36.78 -6.83
C SER A 340 1.97 37.66 -5.57
N SER A 341 1.02 37.39 -4.66
CA SER A 341 0.85 38.19 -3.43
C SER A 341 -0.13 37.61 -2.38
N GLY A 342 0.03 36.35 -1.93
CA GLY A 342 -0.69 35.94 -0.72
C GLY A 342 -0.28 34.61 -0.12
N SER A 343 -0.22 34.55 1.22
CA SER A 343 0.05 33.34 2.00
C SER A 343 -0.87 32.18 1.58
N PRO A 344 -0.35 30.95 1.41
CA PRO A 344 -1.17 29.79 1.11
C PRO A 344 -2.06 29.47 2.32
N SER A 345 -3.35 29.80 2.22
CA SER A 345 -4.35 29.45 3.24
C SER A 345 -5.26 28.35 2.70
N PRO A 346 -5.49 27.26 3.45
CA PRO A 346 -6.36 26.16 3.03
C PRO A 346 -7.84 26.57 2.83
N SER A 347 -8.23 27.76 3.30
CA SER A 347 -9.55 28.36 3.05
C SER A 347 -9.73 28.90 1.64
N ARG A 348 -8.65 29.17 0.90
CA ARG A 348 -8.69 29.85 -0.40
C ARG A 348 -9.32 28.96 -1.50
N ASP A 349 -8.94 27.69 -1.56
CA ASP A 349 -9.53 26.71 -2.48
C ASP A 349 -11.06 26.59 -2.33
N VAL A 350 -11.57 26.67 -1.10
CA VAL A 350 -13.00 26.53 -0.82
C VAL A 350 -13.73 27.82 -1.19
N SER A 351 -13.07 28.97 -1.09
CA SER A 351 -13.59 30.26 -1.53
C SER A 351 -13.74 30.35 -3.05
N ASP A 352 -12.80 29.81 -3.83
CA ASP A 352 -12.90 29.82 -5.29
C ASP A 352 -14.05 28.93 -5.78
N LEU A 353 -14.24 27.76 -5.13
CA LEU A 353 -15.39 26.88 -5.39
C LEU A 353 -16.74 27.50 -5.02
N ALA A 354 -16.78 28.49 -4.12
CA ALA A 354 -18.03 29.14 -3.75
C ALA A 354 -18.62 29.98 -4.88
N ILE A 355 -17.79 30.48 -5.81
CA ILE A 355 -18.23 31.35 -6.90
C ILE A 355 -19.28 30.64 -7.75
N TYR A 356 -19.00 29.43 -8.22
CA TYR A 356 -19.94 28.67 -9.05
C TYR A 356 -21.18 28.19 -8.29
N MET A 357 -21.04 27.86 -7.00
CA MET A 357 -22.21 27.53 -6.16
C MET A 357 -23.14 28.73 -6.03
N VAL A 358 -22.59 29.91 -5.75
CA VAL A 358 -23.37 31.15 -5.62
C VAL A 358 -24.01 31.51 -6.94
N ASP A 359 -23.31 31.36 -8.06
CA ASP A 359 -23.85 31.59 -9.40
C ASP A 359 -25.09 30.73 -9.66
N ALA A 360 -25.03 29.44 -9.35
CA ALA A 360 -26.18 28.54 -9.46
C ALA A 360 -27.37 28.98 -8.57
N LEU A 361 -27.11 29.48 -7.36
CA LEU A 361 -28.13 30.01 -6.44
C LEU A 361 -28.72 31.34 -6.93
N VAL A 362 -27.91 32.21 -7.54
CA VAL A 362 -28.38 33.44 -8.19
C VAL A 362 -29.30 33.11 -9.35
N ASN A 363 -28.97 32.10 -10.17
CA ASN A 363 -29.80 31.68 -11.29
C ASN A 363 -31.21 31.24 -10.85
N VAL A 364 -31.33 30.54 -9.71
CA VAL A 364 -32.63 30.21 -9.10
C VAL A 364 -33.47 31.47 -8.86
N LEU A 365 -32.88 32.50 -8.26
CA LEU A 365 -33.57 33.76 -7.96
C LEU A 365 -33.95 34.54 -9.22
N LEU A 366 -33.05 34.63 -10.21
CA LEU A 366 -33.30 35.34 -11.46
C LEU A 366 -34.45 34.71 -12.26
N ILE A 367 -34.52 33.38 -12.30
CA ILE A 367 -35.55 32.64 -13.04
C ILE A 367 -36.88 32.63 -12.31
N SER A 368 -36.86 32.77 -10.99
CA SER A 368 -38.07 32.93 -10.16
C SER A 368 -38.78 34.27 -10.37
N GLY A 369 -38.28 35.13 -11.26
CA GLY A 369 -38.87 36.42 -11.61
C GLY A 369 -38.39 37.59 -10.77
N LEU A 370 -37.40 37.38 -9.87
CA LEU A 370 -36.91 38.45 -8.99
C LEU A 370 -36.23 39.59 -9.77
N LYS A 371 -35.66 39.30 -10.94
CA LYS A 371 -35.06 40.30 -11.85
C LYS A 371 -36.07 41.33 -12.38
N ASP A 372 -37.35 40.94 -12.46
CA ASP A 372 -38.42 41.79 -12.99
C ASP A 372 -39.01 42.69 -11.89
N LEU A 373 -38.59 42.48 -10.62
CA LEU A 373 -39.01 43.26 -9.46
C LEU A 373 -37.97 44.34 -9.13
N VAL A 374 -38.47 45.49 -8.70
CA VAL A 374 -37.63 46.62 -8.26
C VAL A 374 -37.33 46.47 -6.78
N SER A 375 -36.05 46.51 -6.41
CA SER A 375 -35.61 46.46 -5.02
C SER A 375 -36.22 47.60 -4.22
N SER A 376 -36.83 47.27 -3.08
CA SER A 376 -37.38 48.25 -2.13
C SER A 376 -36.31 49.11 -1.47
N GLU A 377 -35.07 48.61 -1.39
CA GLU A 377 -33.94 49.30 -0.76
C GLU A 377 -33.28 50.31 -1.72
N THR A 378 -33.14 49.95 -2.99
CA THR A 378 -32.33 50.73 -3.96
C THR A 378 -33.16 51.40 -5.06
N GLY A 379 -34.41 50.99 -5.27
CA GLY A 379 -35.26 51.49 -6.35
C GLY A 379 -34.82 51.06 -7.75
N VAL A 380 -33.94 50.06 -7.85
CA VAL A 380 -33.39 49.51 -9.10
C VAL A 380 -33.73 48.01 -9.19
N PRO A 381 -33.95 47.43 -10.39
CA PRO A 381 -34.15 45.99 -10.56
C PRO A 381 -33.01 45.16 -9.97
N HIS A 382 -33.34 43.94 -9.53
CA HIS A 382 -32.33 43.00 -9.04
C HIS A 382 -31.44 42.51 -10.19
N THR A 383 -30.15 42.81 -10.12
CA THR A 383 -29.14 42.31 -11.07
C THR A 383 -28.41 41.09 -10.50
N HIS A 384 -27.77 40.33 -11.38
CA HIS A 384 -26.92 39.20 -11.00
C HIS A 384 -25.92 39.57 -9.89
N THR A 385 -25.16 40.65 -10.09
CA THR A 385 -24.17 41.15 -9.11
C THR A 385 -24.80 41.48 -7.75
N SER A 386 -25.96 42.14 -7.75
CA SER A 386 -26.62 42.54 -6.49
C SER A 386 -27.08 41.33 -5.68
N LEU A 387 -27.57 40.28 -6.35
CA LEU A 387 -28.00 39.03 -5.71
C LEU A 387 -26.80 38.20 -5.26
N HIS A 388 -25.75 38.15 -6.06
CA HIS A 388 -24.48 37.53 -5.70
C HIS A 388 -23.92 38.14 -4.40
N ASP A 389 -23.82 39.47 -4.32
CA ASP A 389 -23.33 40.17 -3.13
C ASP A 389 -24.24 39.94 -1.90
N LYS A 390 -25.56 39.86 -2.10
CA LYS A 390 -26.51 39.53 -1.02
C LYS A 390 -26.29 38.11 -0.50
N ILE A 391 -26.10 37.13 -1.37
CA ILE A 391 -25.85 35.74 -0.98
C ILE A 391 -24.52 35.64 -0.23
N ILE A 392 -23.45 36.23 -0.76
CA ILE A 392 -22.12 36.21 -0.13
C ILE A 392 -22.16 36.88 1.25
N SER A 393 -22.76 38.06 1.35
CA SER A 393 -22.81 38.80 2.63
C SER A 393 -23.64 38.09 3.71
N THR A 394 -24.62 37.26 3.31
CA THR A 394 -25.56 36.62 4.25
C THR A 394 -25.22 35.16 4.55
N PHE A 395 -24.77 34.39 3.56
CA PHE A 395 -24.67 32.92 3.64
C PHE A 395 -23.27 32.35 3.40
N SER A 396 -22.24 33.18 3.22
CA SER A 396 -20.88 32.72 2.89
C SER A 396 -20.33 31.69 3.90
N SER A 397 -20.60 31.86 5.20
CA SER A 397 -20.13 30.92 6.22
C SER A 397 -20.74 29.53 6.05
N GLN A 398 -22.06 29.45 5.84
CA GLN A 398 -22.79 28.20 5.68
C GLN A 398 -22.43 27.52 4.35
N LEU A 399 -22.29 28.29 3.27
CA LEU A 399 -21.82 27.78 1.98
C LEU A 399 -20.41 27.16 2.12
N HIS A 400 -19.51 27.83 2.83
CA HIS A 400 -18.17 27.29 3.08
C HIS A 400 -18.21 25.97 3.88
N VAL A 401 -19.15 25.81 4.82
CA VAL A 401 -19.35 24.55 5.55
C VAL A 401 -19.74 23.42 4.58
N ILE A 402 -20.75 23.65 3.73
CA ILE A 402 -21.21 22.69 2.72
C ILE A 402 -20.07 22.28 1.78
N LEU A 403 -19.34 23.26 1.25
CA LEU A 403 -18.20 23.01 0.35
C LEU A 403 -17.07 22.23 1.05
N ALA A 404 -16.82 22.52 2.32
CA ALA A 404 -15.84 21.76 3.11
C ALA A 404 -16.29 20.30 3.32
N HIS A 405 -17.58 20.05 3.53
CA HIS A 405 -18.13 18.69 3.60
C HIS A 405 -17.99 17.96 2.25
N ALA A 406 -18.37 18.58 1.14
CA ALA A 406 -18.22 18.00 -0.19
C ALA A 406 -16.76 17.65 -0.51
N LYS A 407 -15.80 18.56 -0.21
CA LYS A 407 -14.36 18.30 -0.39
C LYS A 407 -13.85 17.17 0.50
N ARG A 408 -14.33 17.06 1.75
CA ARG A 408 -13.99 15.94 2.63
C ARG A 408 -14.51 14.61 2.08
N ILE A 409 -15.73 14.59 1.54
CA ILE A 409 -16.29 13.39 0.91
C ILE A 409 -15.50 13.04 -0.35
N ASN A 410 -15.13 14.01 -1.20
CA ASN A 410 -14.23 13.81 -2.35
C ASN A 410 -12.92 13.09 -1.95
N THR A 411 -12.26 13.54 -0.88
CA THR A 411 -11.06 12.87 -0.34
C THR A 411 -11.37 11.48 0.23
N ALA A 412 -12.51 11.32 0.91
CA ALA A 412 -12.91 10.04 1.49
C ALA A 412 -13.14 8.98 0.39
N VAL A 413 -13.99 9.29 -0.58
CA VAL A 413 -14.32 8.38 -1.68
C VAL A 413 -13.15 8.22 -2.63
N GLY A 414 -12.36 9.28 -2.87
CA GLY A 414 -11.30 9.33 -3.86
C GLY A 414 -9.95 8.79 -3.41
N GLU A 415 -9.59 8.95 -2.14
CA GLU A 415 -8.25 8.62 -1.62
C GLU A 415 -8.25 7.64 -0.44
N SER A 416 -9.26 7.73 0.43
CA SER A 416 -9.26 7.04 1.74
C SER A 416 -9.81 5.61 1.68
N VAL A 417 -10.72 5.34 0.74
CA VAL A 417 -11.32 4.01 0.50
C VAL A 417 -10.80 3.44 -0.82
N THR A 418 -10.08 2.33 -0.73
CA THR A 418 -9.45 1.63 -1.86
C THR A 418 -9.92 0.20 -2.01
N SER A 419 -10.60 -0.35 -1.00
CA SER A 419 -11.19 -1.70 -1.06
C SER A 419 -12.38 -1.80 -2.02
N CYS A 420 -13.07 -0.68 -2.25
CA CYS A 420 -14.18 -0.55 -3.17
C CYS A 420 -14.23 0.86 -3.80
N ASP A 421 -15.06 1.00 -4.83
CA ASP A 421 -15.35 2.31 -5.40
C ASP A 421 -16.64 2.83 -4.77
N LEU A 422 -16.52 3.95 -4.08
CA LEU A 422 -17.64 4.70 -3.53
C LEU A 422 -17.92 5.88 -4.45
N GLU A 423 -19.17 6.06 -4.81
CA GLU A 423 -19.61 7.12 -5.72
C GLU A 423 -20.84 7.81 -5.10
N ALA A 424 -20.84 9.15 -5.07
CA ALA A 424 -22.03 9.89 -4.67
C ALA A 424 -23.13 9.66 -5.72
N LEU A 425 -24.35 9.45 -5.26
CA LEU A 425 -25.48 9.18 -6.14
C LEU A 425 -26.39 10.41 -6.21
N TYR A 426 -26.42 11.03 -7.38
CA TYR A 426 -27.34 12.12 -7.72
C TYR A 426 -28.30 11.64 -8.81
N ILE A 427 -29.59 11.97 -8.68
CA ILE A 427 -30.60 11.65 -9.70
C ILE A 427 -30.91 12.90 -10.49
N ALA A 428 -30.65 12.86 -11.80
CA ALA A 428 -30.96 13.97 -12.68
C ALA A 428 -32.47 14.24 -12.76
N PRO A 429 -32.88 15.49 -13.01
CA PRO A 429 -34.27 15.81 -13.33
C PRO A 429 -34.80 14.96 -14.49
N ASP A 430 -36.12 14.79 -14.53
CA ASP A 430 -36.88 14.01 -15.53
C ASP A 430 -36.59 12.50 -15.57
N VAL A 431 -35.70 11.97 -14.73
CA VAL A 431 -35.50 10.52 -14.56
C VAL A 431 -36.74 9.89 -13.91
N LEU A 432 -37.09 8.68 -14.33
CA LEU A 432 -38.23 7.93 -13.76
C LEU A 432 -37.93 7.52 -12.32
N PHE A 433 -38.93 7.67 -11.45
CA PHE A 433 -38.83 7.24 -10.07
C PHE A 433 -38.64 5.72 -9.97
N ASN A 434 -37.74 5.30 -9.08
CA ASN A 434 -37.50 3.90 -8.75
C ASN A 434 -37.22 3.73 -7.26
N ASP A 435 -38.18 3.20 -6.52
CA ASP A 435 -38.08 2.96 -5.08
C ASP A 435 -36.90 2.06 -4.70
N GLU A 436 -36.37 1.21 -5.58
CA GLU A 436 -35.17 0.42 -5.24
C GLU A 436 -33.93 1.30 -5.07
N THR A 437 -33.85 2.42 -5.78
CA THR A 437 -32.63 3.24 -5.90
C THR A 437 -32.75 4.63 -5.30
N MET A 438 -33.96 5.15 -5.06
CA MET A 438 -34.19 6.51 -4.54
C MET A 438 -35.40 6.54 -3.59
N GLU A 439 -35.52 7.59 -2.79
CA GLU A 439 -36.62 7.81 -1.82
C GLU A 439 -37.38 9.10 -2.15
N ASP A 440 -38.71 9.07 -2.09
CA ASP A 440 -39.55 10.25 -2.33
C ASP A 440 -39.66 11.12 -1.05
N ALA A 441 -39.22 12.37 -1.14
CA ALA A 441 -39.27 13.36 -0.06
C ALA A 441 -40.48 14.31 -0.14
N SER A 442 -41.35 14.18 -1.16
CA SER A 442 -42.52 15.05 -1.33
C SER A 442 -43.62 14.85 -0.27
N GLY A 443 -43.47 13.86 0.60
CA GLY A 443 -44.22 13.79 1.85
C GLY A 443 -45.69 13.39 1.67
N VAL A 444 -46.00 12.32 0.94
CA VAL A 444 -47.34 11.71 0.96
C VAL A 444 -47.21 10.18 0.91
N HIS A 445 -47.37 9.54 2.08
CA HIS A 445 -47.40 8.09 2.36
C HIS A 445 -46.10 7.39 2.81
N ASP A 446 -45.62 7.72 4.02
CA ASP A 446 -45.24 6.66 4.98
C ASP A 446 -45.18 7.17 6.43
N ALA A 447 -46.33 7.61 6.95
CA ALA A 447 -46.52 7.76 8.38
C ALA A 447 -47.06 6.45 8.99
N THR A 448 -46.21 5.41 9.04
CA THR A 448 -46.28 4.43 10.13
C THR A 448 -44.89 4.25 10.74
N PRO A 449 -44.61 4.84 11.91
CA PRO A 449 -43.33 4.66 12.58
C PRO A 449 -43.38 3.37 13.40
N ASN A 450 -42.91 2.26 12.82
CA ASN A 450 -42.21 1.16 13.49
C ASN A 450 -42.21 -0.12 12.63
N SER A 451 -41.15 -0.32 11.85
CA SER A 451 -40.64 -1.66 11.62
C SER A 451 -39.12 -1.63 11.52
N THR A 452 -38.47 -2.02 12.60
CA THR A 452 -37.09 -2.50 12.59
C THR A 452 -36.94 -3.65 11.59
N PRO A 453 -35.79 -3.78 10.91
CA PRO A 453 -35.60 -4.81 9.89
C PRO A 453 -35.42 -6.18 10.55
N VAL A 454 -36.51 -6.95 10.63
CA VAL A 454 -36.46 -8.37 11.01
C VAL A 454 -36.21 -9.19 9.74
N LYS A 455 -35.06 -9.87 9.72
CA LYS A 455 -34.67 -10.89 8.73
C LYS A 455 -35.81 -11.90 8.50
N SER A 456 -36.36 -11.94 7.30
CA SER A 456 -37.34 -12.97 6.93
C SER A 456 -36.65 -14.24 6.46
N ARG A 457 -36.85 -15.31 7.23
CA ARG A 457 -36.51 -16.70 6.90
C ARG A 457 -37.83 -17.41 6.61
N ASN A 458 -37.96 -17.94 5.40
CA ASN A 458 -38.91 -18.94 4.91
C ASN A 458 -40.29 -19.09 5.59
N GLY A 459 -41.34 -18.93 4.77
CA GLY A 459 -42.38 -19.97 4.69
C GLY A 459 -43.84 -19.50 4.75
N LYS A 460 -44.54 -19.84 3.66
CA LYS A 460 -45.96 -20.22 3.60
C LYS A 460 -47.00 -19.09 3.42
N LYS A 461 -47.36 -18.91 2.14
CA LYS A 461 -48.61 -18.32 1.63
C LYS A 461 -49.82 -18.85 2.42
N VAL A 462 -50.57 -17.94 3.03
CA VAL A 462 -52.00 -18.11 3.31
C VAL A 462 -52.72 -17.07 2.47
N VAL A 463 -53.61 -17.57 1.62
CA VAL A 463 -54.49 -16.78 0.75
C VAL A 463 -55.71 -16.40 1.57
N GLU A 464 -55.92 -15.11 1.79
CA GLU A 464 -57.26 -14.58 2.04
C GLU A 464 -57.52 -13.39 1.11
N GLY A 465 -58.61 -13.52 0.36
CA GLY A 465 -59.04 -12.57 -0.65
C GLY A 465 -59.74 -11.37 -0.03
N GLY A 466 -59.27 -10.18 -0.38
CA GLY A 466 -59.97 -8.92 -0.23
C GLY A 466 -59.60 -8.02 -1.41
N LYS A 467 -60.60 -7.52 -2.15
CA LYS A 467 -60.44 -6.72 -3.37
C LYS A 467 -59.64 -5.42 -3.11
N GLY A 468 -58.33 -5.44 -3.34
CA GLY A 468 -57.48 -4.25 -3.45
C GLY A 468 -57.25 -3.89 -4.92
N LYS A 469 -58.22 -3.24 -5.57
CA LYS A 469 -58.07 -2.77 -6.98
C LYS A 469 -57.56 -1.33 -7.09
N ARG A 470 -57.43 -0.60 -5.96
CA ARG A 470 -56.95 0.79 -5.91
C ARG A 470 -55.47 0.93 -5.54
N SER A 471 -54.90 -0.01 -4.77
CA SER A 471 -53.48 0.07 -4.36
C SER A 471 -52.53 -0.20 -5.52
N GLY A 472 -52.80 -1.21 -6.35
CA GLY A 472 -51.96 -1.54 -7.50
C GLY A 472 -52.02 -0.56 -8.68
N GLN A 473 -52.96 0.38 -8.69
CA GLN A 473 -53.05 1.43 -9.71
C GLN A 473 -52.23 2.67 -9.29
N LEU A 474 -52.26 3.02 -8.00
CA LEU A 474 -51.45 4.10 -7.41
C LEU A 474 -49.95 3.77 -7.39
N GLU A 475 -49.58 2.49 -7.21
CA GLU A 475 -48.18 2.04 -7.34
C GLU A 475 -47.70 2.06 -8.81
N ASP A 476 -48.55 1.71 -9.78
CA ASP A 476 -48.22 1.73 -11.22
C ASP A 476 -48.19 3.15 -11.83
N ASP A 477 -48.84 4.12 -11.19
CA ASP A 477 -48.78 5.54 -11.58
C ASP A 477 -47.55 6.24 -10.97
N ARG A 478 -47.13 5.89 -9.75
CA ARG A 478 -45.90 6.42 -9.13
C ARG A 478 -44.62 5.97 -9.83
N GLN A 479 -44.58 4.76 -10.36
CA GLN A 479 -43.43 4.26 -11.14
C GLN A 479 -43.29 4.97 -12.51
N LYS A 480 -44.30 5.71 -12.94
CA LYS A 480 -44.28 6.54 -14.15
C LYS A 480 -43.97 8.01 -13.84
N ASP A 481 -43.91 8.37 -12.56
CA ASP A 481 -43.60 9.72 -12.15
C ASP A 481 -42.12 10.02 -12.34
N ARG A 482 -41.82 11.31 -12.48
CA ARG A 482 -40.48 11.81 -12.78
C ARG A 482 -39.95 12.61 -11.61
N VAL A 483 -38.64 12.50 -11.43
CA VAL A 483 -37.89 13.33 -10.49
C VAL A 483 -37.91 14.77 -10.98
N LEU A 484 -38.36 15.67 -10.10
CA LEU A 484 -38.26 17.11 -10.27
C LEU A 484 -36.84 17.58 -9.91
N CYS A 485 -36.35 17.20 -8.73
CA CYS A 485 -34.99 17.46 -8.29
C CYS A 485 -34.53 16.47 -7.21
N THR A 486 -33.21 16.34 -7.02
CA THR A 486 -32.61 15.61 -5.89
C THR A 486 -32.33 16.58 -4.74
N THR A 487 -32.87 16.32 -3.55
CA THR A 487 -32.63 17.14 -2.35
C THR A 487 -31.50 16.59 -1.49
N ASP A 488 -31.37 15.26 -1.42
CA ASP A 488 -30.36 14.59 -0.62
C ASP A 488 -29.54 13.67 -1.52
N LEU A 489 -28.21 13.76 -1.44
CA LEU A 489 -27.31 12.86 -2.15
C LEU A 489 -27.34 11.46 -1.53
N GLY A 490 -27.26 10.46 -2.39
CA GLY A 490 -27.06 9.07 -2.00
C GLY A 490 -25.58 8.66 -2.06
N LEU A 491 -25.34 7.39 -1.78
CA LEU A 491 -24.01 6.78 -1.88
C LEU A 491 -24.15 5.36 -2.44
N VAL A 492 -23.37 5.06 -3.48
CA VAL A 492 -23.28 3.74 -4.08
C VAL A 492 -21.90 3.16 -3.84
N ARG A 493 -21.88 1.84 -3.62
CA ARG A 493 -20.65 1.04 -3.59
C ARG A 493 -20.62 0.13 -4.80
N ALA A 494 -19.53 0.20 -5.55
CA ALA A 494 -19.23 -0.72 -6.63
C ALA A 494 -18.05 -1.64 -6.22
N GLU A 495 -18.28 -2.94 -6.33
CA GLU A 495 -17.27 -3.98 -6.08
C GLU A 495 -17.05 -4.85 -7.31
N LYS A 496 -15.79 -5.04 -7.70
CA LYS A 496 -15.46 -5.89 -8.85
C LYS A 496 -15.77 -7.35 -8.50
N ILE A 497 -16.52 -8.03 -9.36
CA ILE A 497 -16.83 -9.44 -9.15
C ILE A 497 -15.56 -10.25 -9.42
N PRO A 498 -15.10 -11.11 -8.48
CA PRO A 498 -13.93 -11.94 -8.71
C PRO A 498 -14.14 -12.84 -9.93
N SER A 499 -13.09 -12.99 -10.75
CA SER A 499 -13.04 -13.92 -11.88
C SER A 499 -13.78 -13.52 -13.16
N THR A 500 -14.47 -12.37 -13.20
CA THR A 500 -15.03 -11.80 -14.44
C THR A 500 -14.38 -10.45 -14.78
N ARG A 501 -14.06 -10.25 -16.07
CA ARG A 501 -13.46 -9.00 -16.54
C ARG A 501 -14.56 -7.97 -16.74
N GLY A 502 -14.46 -6.84 -16.06
CA GLY A 502 -15.37 -5.70 -16.25
C GLY A 502 -16.74 -5.82 -15.58
N GLU A 503 -17.04 -6.90 -14.86
CA GLU A 503 -18.31 -7.02 -14.12
C GLU A 503 -18.20 -6.44 -12.71
N TRP A 504 -19.19 -5.62 -12.36
CA TRP A 504 -19.28 -4.93 -11.08
C TRP A 504 -20.60 -5.24 -10.39
N LYS A 505 -20.51 -5.48 -9.09
CA LYS A 505 -21.66 -5.52 -8.19
C LYS A 505 -21.84 -4.14 -7.59
N GLU A 506 -22.93 -3.49 -7.96
CA GLU A 506 -23.33 -2.22 -7.37
C GLU A 506 -24.29 -2.45 -6.21
N SER A 507 -24.22 -1.58 -5.21
CA SER A 507 -25.09 -1.61 -4.04
C SER A 507 -25.31 -0.20 -3.56
N VAL A 508 -26.58 0.24 -3.56
CA VAL A 508 -26.98 1.51 -2.95
C VAL A 508 -26.80 1.39 -1.43
N LEU A 509 -25.90 2.18 -0.87
CA LEU A 509 -25.63 2.24 0.57
C LEU A 509 -26.53 3.25 1.27
N LEU A 510 -26.79 4.37 0.58
CA LEU A 510 -27.70 5.43 1.00
C LEU A 510 -28.52 5.83 -0.22
N LYS A 511 -29.85 5.77 -0.12
CA LYS A 511 -30.73 6.23 -1.19
C LYS A 511 -30.73 7.77 -1.20
N PRO A 512 -30.58 8.42 -2.37
CA PRO A 512 -30.85 9.83 -2.50
C PRO A 512 -32.34 10.10 -2.25
N LYS A 513 -32.64 11.28 -1.73
CA LYS A 513 -34.02 11.77 -1.65
C LYS A 513 -34.32 12.68 -2.81
N VAL A 514 -35.49 12.47 -3.41
CA VAL A 514 -35.95 13.20 -4.59
C VAL A 514 -37.33 13.77 -4.36
N ILE A 515 -37.61 14.92 -4.98
CA ILE A 515 -38.96 15.46 -5.08
C ILE A 515 -39.52 15.03 -6.43
N LEU A 516 -40.76 14.54 -6.42
CA LEU A 516 -41.46 14.11 -7.63
C LEU A 516 -42.34 15.22 -8.21
N VAL A 517 -42.59 15.16 -9.53
CA VAL A 517 -43.45 16.12 -10.22
C VAL A 517 -44.91 16.04 -9.72
N SER A 518 -45.45 14.85 -9.42
CA SER A 518 -46.79 14.78 -8.84
C SER A 518 -46.83 15.34 -7.41
N GLY A 519 -45.78 15.06 -6.62
CA GLY A 519 -45.67 15.49 -5.24
C GLY A 519 -45.68 17.02 -5.10
N ILE A 520 -44.96 17.73 -5.97
CA ILE A 520 -44.99 19.20 -5.95
C ILE A 520 -46.35 19.75 -6.38
N GLN A 521 -47.01 19.13 -7.38
CA GLN A 521 -48.33 19.57 -7.83
C GLN A 521 -49.39 19.41 -6.73
N GLU A 522 -49.30 18.34 -5.93
CA GLU A 522 -50.16 18.12 -4.78
C GLU A 522 -49.95 19.21 -3.71
N MET A 523 -48.70 19.47 -3.32
CA MET A 523 -48.34 20.51 -2.33
C MET A 523 -48.79 21.91 -2.76
N LEU A 524 -48.72 22.22 -4.05
CA LEU A 524 -49.13 23.53 -4.58
C LEU A 524 -50.65 23.66 -4.80
N SER A 525 -51.37 22.53 -4.78
CA SER A 525 -52.82 22.48 -4.94
C SER A 525 -53.60 22.50 -3.62
N SER A 526 -52.91 22.23 -2.50
CA SER A 526 -53.42 22.30 -1.12
C SER A 526 -53.33 23.69 -0.53
#